data_AF-A0A358A0B0-F1
#
_entry.id   AF-A0A358A0B0-F1
#
_cell.length_a   1.000
_cell.length_b   1.000
_cell.length_c   1.000
_cell.angle_alpha   90.00
_cell.angle_beta   90.00
_cell.angle_gamma   90.00
#
_symmetry.space_group_name_H-M   'P 1'
#
loop_
_entity.id
_entity.type
_entity.pdbx_description
1 polymer ?
#
loop_
_entity_poly.entity_id
_entity_poly.type
_entity_poly.pdbx_seq_one_letter_code
_entity_poly.pdbx_strand_id
1 'polypeptide(L)' 'MRAVVAVVEAGSFTGAALTLGWEHIVRELLDQGRLAAVGLVVETGIHFPLLSRHDRLLSPAAETRRTWILANAPG' A
#
# COMPACT_ATOMS: atom_id res chain seq x y z
N MET A 1 -8.28 0.69 3.43
CA MET A 1 -6.93 0.21 3.06
C MET A 1 -6.75 -1.23 3.49
N ARG A 2 -6.29 -2.09 2.58
CA ARG A 2 -6.33 -3.55 2.72
C ARG A 2 -4.99 -4.16 3.10
N ALA A 3 -4.99 -5.08 4.05
CA ALA A 3 -3.83 -5.88 4.43
C ALA A 3 -4.07 -7.35 4.05
N VAL A 4 -2.99 -8.01 3.64
CA VAL A 4 -2.98 -9.41 3.22
C VAL A 4 -1.90 -10.14 4.00
N VAL A 5 -2.24 -11.31 4.54
CA VAL A 5 -1.24 -12.27 4.98
C VAL A 5 -0.73 -12.99 3.73
N ALA A 6 0.56 -12.88 3.45
CA ALA A 6 1.18 -13.52 2.30
C ALA A 6 2.33 -14.43 2.74
N VAL A 7 2.39 -15.61 2.13
CA VAL A 7 3.55 -16.49 2.15
C VAL A 7 4.45 -16.12 1.00
N VAL A 8 5.73 -15.94 1.30
CA VAL A 8 6.78 -15.90 0.28
C VAL A 8 7.14 -17.34 -0.04
N GLU A 9 6.72 -17.84 -1.21
CA GLU A 9 7.25 -19.11 -1.71
C GLU A 9 8.63 -18.81 -2.28
N ALA A 10 9.63 -18.92 -1.42
CA ALA A 10 11.00 -18.66 -1.76
C ALA A 10 11.56 -19.82 -2.59
N GLY A 11 11.26 -19.85 -3.90
CA GLY A 11 11.96 -20.72 -4.87
C GLY A 11 13.48 -20.46 -4.98
N SER A 12 14.04 -19.55 -4.17
CA SER A 12 15.46 -19.19 -4.16
C SER A 12 16.00 -18.71 -2.80
N PHE A 13 15.17 -18.58 -1.74
CA PHE A 13 15.64 -18.24 -0.39
C PHE A 13 15.27 -19.39 0.57
N THR A 14 16.24 -19.83 1.35
CA THR A 14 16.07 -20.87 2.36
C THR A 14 15.14 -20.40 3.48
N GLY A 15 13.84 -20.72 3.38
CA GLY A 15 12.86 -20.58 4.47
C GLY A 15 11.53 -19.96 4.04
N ALA A 16 10.44 -20.72 4.13
CA ALA A 16 9.10 -20.16 4.00
C ALA A 16 8.78 -19.29 5.22
N ALA A 17 8.44 -18.01 4.99
CA ALA A 17 8.03 -17.08 6.03
C ALA A 17 6.64 -16.52 5.73
N LEU A 18 5.82 -16.40 6.78
CA LEU A 18 4.54 -15.70 6.75
C LEU A 18 4.75 -14.24 7.10
N THR A 19 4.20 -13.33 6.28
CA THR A 19 4.29 -11.90 6.52
C THR A 19 2.93 -11.24 6.38
N LEU A 20 2.72 -10.13 7.09
CA LEU A 20 1.61 -9.21 6.87
C LEU A 20 2.10 -8.09 5.95
N GLY A 21 1.45 -7.95 4.80
CA GLY A 21 1.77 -6.92 3.81
C GLY A 21 0.56 -6.06 3.49
N TRP A 22 0.82 -4.82 3.09
CA TRP A 22 -0.22 -3.99 2.50
C TRP A 22 -0.53 -4.47 1.09
N GLU A 23 -1.81 -4.69 0.78
CA GLU A 23 -2.23 -5.27 -0.50
C GLU A 23 -1.65 -4.49 -1.69
N HIS A 24 -1.67 -3.16 -1.65
CA HIS A 24 -1.15 -2.32 -2.73
C HIS A 24 0.37 -2.43 -2.93
N ILE A 25 1.13 -2.89 -1.92
CA ILE A 25 2.57 -3.12 -2.03
C ILE A 25 2.84 -4.51 -2.61
N VAL A 26 2.07 -5.51 -2.19
CA VAL A 26 2.33 -6.92 -2.52
C VAL A 26 1.50 -7.45 -3.69
N ARG A 27 0.52 -6.67 -4.20
CA ARG A 27 -0.40 -7.04 -5.28
C ARG A 27 0.35 -7.58 -6.49
N GLU A 28 1.35 -6.85 -6.97
CA GLU A 28 2.10 -7.25 -8.16
C GLU A 28 2.81 -8.60 -7.95
N LEU A 29 3.35 -8.84 -6.77
CA LEU A 29 4.01 -10.10 -6.44
C LEU A 29 3.02 -11.26 -6.30
N LEU A 30 1.80 -10.99 -5.82
CA LEU A 30 0.69 -11.95 -5.82
C LEU A 30 0.25 -12.28 -7.25
N ASP A 31 0.08 -11.26 -8.10
CA ASP A 31 -0.33 -11.41 -9.50
C ASP A 31 0.71 -12.19 -10.32
N GLN A 32 1.99 -12.01 -10.00
CA GLN A 32 3.12 -12.74 -10.61
C GLN A 32 3.32 -14.16 -10.03
N GLY A 33 2.53 -14.57 -9.03
CA GLY A 33 2.68 -15.87 -8.35
C GLY A 33 3.97 -15.99 -7.52
N ARG A 34 4.63 -14.88 -7.22
CA ARG A 34 5.85 -14.82 -6.39
C ARG A 34 5.53 -14.83 -4.90
N LEU A 35 4.31 -14.42 -4.54
CA LEU A 35 3.72 -14.58 -3.22
C LEU A 35 2.41 -15.35 -3.36
N ALA A 36 2.05 -16.07 -2.31
CA ALA A 36 0.72 -16.65 -2.17
C ALA A 36 -0.01 -15.99 -1.00
N ALA A 37 -1.21 -15.46 -1.23
CA ALA A 37 -2.05 -14.98 -0.14
C ALA A 37 -2.53 -16.18 0.69
N VAL A 38 -2.33 -16.13 2.00
CA VAL A 38 -2.73 -17.20 2.94
C VAL A 38 -3.68 -16.58 3.96
N GLY A 39 -4.97 -16.64 3.66
CA GLY A 39 -6.04 -16.12 4.51
C GLY A 39 -6.85 -14.99 3.89
N LEU A 40 -7.68 -14.34 4.71
CA LEU A 40 -8.57 -13.27 4.28
C LEU A 40 -7.80 -11.95 4.12
N VAL A 41 -8.09 -11.23 3.05
CA VAL A 41 -7.72 -9.81 2.92
C VAL A 41 -8.63 -9.01 3.85
N VAL A 42 -8.05 -8.25 4.78
CA VAL A 42 -8.79 -7.46 5.76
C VAL A 42 -8.74 -5.97 5.44
N GLU A 43 -9.87 -5.29 5.56
CA GLU A 43 -9.91 -3.84 5.61
C GLU A 43 -9.44 -3.38 7.00
N THR A 44 -8.40 -2.55 7.02
CA THR A 44 -7.75 -2.12 8.28
C THR A 44 -8.31 -0.82 8.84
N GLY A 45 -9.10 -0.07 8.06
CA GLY A 45 -9.54 1.29 8.42
C GLY A 45 -8.40 2.33 8.48
N ILE A 46 -7.17 1.96 8.14
CA ILE A 46 -6.02 2.88 8.11
C ILE A 46 -6.05 3.66 6.79
N HIS A 47 -5.73 4.96 6.84
CA HIS A 47 -5.62 5.83 5.67
C HIS A 47 -4.21 6.41 5.55
N PHE A 48 -3.74 6.70 4.33
CA PHE A 48 -2.48 7.44 4.13
C PHE A 48 -2.73 8.94 4.25
N PRO A 49 -2.19 9.62 5.28
CA PRO A 49 -2.39 11.05 5.42
C PRO A 49 -1.53 11.82 4.41
N LEU A 50 -2.13 12.81 3.75
CA LEU A 50 -1.39 13.79 2.98
C LEU A 50 -0.97 14.95 3.90
N LEU A 51 0.34 15.07 4.15
CA LEU A 51 0.88 16.05 5.09
C LEU A 51 1.43 17.28 4.39
N SER A 52 1.19 18.45 4.98
CA SER A 52 1.82 19.71 4.58
C SER A 52 2.06 20.59 5.80
N ARG A 53 3.01 21.52 5.70
CA ARG A 53 3.32 22.46 6.77
C ARG A 53 2.19 23.48 6.94
N HIS A 54 1.68 23.62 8.15
CA HIS A 54 0.59 24.56 8.46
C HIS A 54 1.03 26.03 8.40
N ASP A 55 2.32 26.30 8.65
CA ASP A 55 2.91 27.64 8.72
C ASP A 55 3.41 28.15 7.36
N ARG A 56 3.19 27.38 6.28
CA ARG A 56 3.66 27.70 4.95
C ARG A 56 2.53 27.60 3.95
N LEU A 57 2.27 28.71 3.25
CA LEU A 57 1.40 28.69 2.09
C LEU A 57 1.99 27.74 1.04
N LEU A 58 1.14 26.85 0.53
CA LEU A 58 1.49 25.99 -0.59
C LEU A 58 1.75 26.85 -1.83
N SER A 59 2.75 26.48 -2.62
CA SER A 59 2.90 27.07 -3.95
C SER A 59 1.70 26.68 -4.82
N PRO A 60 1.36 27.45 -5.87
CA PRO A 60 0.28 27.09 -6.79
C PRO A 60 0.42 25.67 -7.37
N ALA A 61 1.65 25.22 -7.66
CA ALA A 61 1.89 23.86 -8.14
C ALA A 61 1.61 22.78 -7.08
N ALA A 62 1.93 23.07 -5.80
CA ALA A 62 1.66 22.16 -4.69
C ALA A 62 0.15 22.10 -4.36
N GLU A 63 -0.55 23.23 -4.43
CA GLU A 63 -2.03 23.30 -4.39
C GLU A 63 -2.65 22.40 -5.46
N THR A 64 -2.25 22.58 -6.72
CA THR A 64 -2.75 21.77 -7.84
C THR A 64 -2.50 20.28 -7.62
N ARG A 65 -1.29 19.92 -7.17
CA ARG A 65 -0.94 18.51 -6.89
C ARG A 65 -1.75 17.96 -5.72
N ARG A 66 -1.94 18.71 -4.63
CA ARG A 66 -2.78 18.31 -3.49
C ARG A 66 -4.20 18.02 -3.95
N THR A 67 -4.80 18.94 -4.71
CA THR A 67 -6.17 18.80 -5.22
C THR A 67 -6.30 17.58 -6.12
N TRP A 68 -5.34 17.34 -7.01
CA TRP A 68 -5.32 16.16 -7.86
C TRP A 68 -5.20 14.86 -7.05
N ILE A 69 -4.31 14.82 -6.05
CA ILE A 69 -4.15 13.64 -5.17
C ILE A 69 -5.45 13.36 -4.42
N LEU A 70 -6.07 14.36 -3.80
CA LEU A 70 -7.31 14.18 -3.04
C LEU A 70 -8.48 13.72 -3.91
N ALA A 71 -8.53 14.13 -5.17
CA ALA A 71 -9.56 13.71 -6.12
C ALA A 71 -9.36 12.29 -6.67
N ASN A 72 -8.12 11.77 -6.65
CA ASN A 72 -7.76 10.48 -7.25
C ASN A 72 -7.27 9.44 -6.23
N ALA A 73 -7.18 9.81 -4.95
CA ALA A 73 -6.80 8.88 -3.90
C ALA A 73 -7.89 7.82 -3.76
N PRO A 74 -7.54 6.52 -3.80
CA PRO A 74 -8.49 5.46 -3.50
C PRO A 74 -8.98 5.60 -2.06
N GLY A 75 -10.31 5.51 -1.87
CA GLY A 75 -10.99 5.54 -0.56
C GLY A 75 -10.64 4.35 0.33
#